data_AF-A0A3P1Y8T2-F1
#
_entry.id   AF-A0A3P1Y8T2-F1
#
_cell.length_a   1.000
_cell.length_b   1.000
_cell.length_c   1.000
_cell.angle_alpha   90.00
_cell.angle_beta   90.00
_cell.angle_gamma   90.00
#
_symmetry.space_group_name_H-M   'P 1'
#
loop_
_entity.id
_entity.type
_entity.pdbx_description
1 polymer ?
#
loop_
_entity_poly.entity_id
_entity_poly.type
_entity_poly.pdbx_seq_one_letter_code
_entity_poly.pdbx_strand_id
1 'polypeptide(L)'
;MLRLTFLGTSSGLPTRWRNVSALAVQVPLAGPGWYLVDCGEGTQQQLLRTPLALRDLVGVCISHVHGDHCLGLPGLLASAGMYGRSQPLALVAPLPVWQWWQATQQCTGTHLPYPVHFIPVESLRAQPLDLPSASGQAQAHVQTYVQLRLSTYAQRHRVPSHAFRFDLHQQLRQIDAPALRAAGLPPGPAWGQLQAGQDVRHAGRTLRSADFVRTHTRHLAAVMGGDNADARVLHAACQGAALLVHESTYSRAALDKVGPAYMHSAAHDVAAFAQSAGLPGLILTHFSARHHSDAQQALLMQEVQAAYQGAAFLARDFDVFTLDFDGALRRIPSEGHA
;
A
#
# COMPACT_ATOMS: atom_id res chain seq x y z
N MET A 1 2.95 3.99 -10.92
CA MET A 1 2.60 4.89 -9.81
C MET A 1 1.81 4.12 -8.77
N LEU A 2 1.97 4.45 -7.50
CA LEU A 2 1.07 4.07 -6.42
C LEU A 2 0.11 5.22 -6.14
N ARG A 3 -1.11 4.89 -5.73
CA ARG A 3 -2.11 5.84 -5.23
C ARG A 3 -2.52 5.42 -3.83
N LEU A 4 -2.47 6.35 -2.88
CA LEU A 4 -2.76 6.12 -1.47
C LEU A 4 -3.98 6.96 -1.07
N THR A 5 -4.99 6.34 -0.48
CA THR A 5 -6.19 7.04 0.03
C THR A 5 -6.33 6.74 1.51
N PHE A 6 -6.17 7.76 2.35
CA PHE A 6 -6.30 7.63 3.79
C PHE A 6 -7.79 7.57 4.16
N LEU A 7 -8.24 6.47 4.75
CA LEU A 7 -9.63 6.29 5.18
C LEU A 7 -9.80 6.61 6.67
N GLY A 8 -8.71 6.56 7.44
CA GLY A 8 -8.69 7.01 8.82
C GLY A 8 -7.26 7.25 9.30
N THR A 9 -7.10 8.25 10.15
CA THR A 9 -5.80 8.82 10.53
C THR A 9 -5.68 9.11 12.03
N SER A 10 -6.65 8.68 12.84
CA SER A 10 -6.68 8.83 14.30
C SER A 10 -6.06 7.63 15.00
N SER A 11 -5.40 7.88 16.13
CA SER A 11 -4.87 6.85 17.02
C SER A 11 -5.84 6.46 18.12
N GLY A 12 -5.99 5.15 18.34
CA GLY A 12 -6.69 4.53 19.48
C GLY A 12 -8.22 4.63 19.42
N LEU A 13 -8.75 5.81 19.11
CA LEU A 13 -10.19 6.09 19.12
C LEU A 13 -10.57 6.98 17.92
N PRO A 14 -11.79 6.82 17.36
CA PRO A 14 -12.30 7.75 16.38
C PRO A 14 -12.60 9.09 17.04
N THR A 15 -12.54 10.16 16.25
CA THR A 15 -12.91 11.51 16.66
C THR A 15 -13.97 12.08 15.72
N ARG A 16 -14.48 13.28 16.01
CA ARG A 16 -15.39 13.99 15.09
C ARG A 16 -14.76 14.27 13.71
N TRP A 17 -13.43 14.27 13.61
CA TRP A 17 -12.70 14.76 12.43
C TRP A 17 -11.88 13.69 11.72
N ARG A 18 -11.54 12.60 12.43
CA ARG A 18 -10.67 11.53 11.96
C ARG A 18 -11.18 10.20 12.47
N ASN A 19 -11.35 9.23 11.58
CA ASN A 19 -11.59 7.84 11.92
C ASN A 19 -10.28 7.13 12.30
N VAL A 20 -10.38 5.94 12.89
CA VAL A 20 -9.24 5.07 13.21
C VAL A 20 -8.59 4.46 11.96
N SER A 21 -7.38 3.93 12.12
CA SER A 21 -6.46 3.47 11.07
C SER A 21 -7.11 2.65 9.94
N ALA A 22 -7.01 3.18 8.72
CA ALA A 22 -7.25 2.47 7.49
C ALA A 22 -6.63 3.22 6.30
N LEU A 23 -5.86 2.53 5.48
CA LEU A 23 -5.17 3.10 4.31
C LEU A 23 -5.38 2.23 3.08
N ALA A 24 -5.99 2.78 2.04
CA ALA A 24 -6.10 2.09 0.76
C ALA A 24 -4.86 2.35 -0.12
N VAL A 25 -4.33 1.29 -0.70
CA VAL A 25 -3.18 1.28 -1.63
C VAL A 25 -3.64 0.77 -2.99
N GLN A 26 -3.51 1.60 -4.02
CA GLN A 26 -3.88 1.31 -5.39
C GLN A 26 -2.63 1.30 -6.29
N VAL A 27 -2.67 0.42 -7.30
CA VAL A 27 -1.72 0.42 -8.42
C VAL A 27 -2.52 0.65 -9.70
N PRO A 28 -2.83 1.91 -10.08
CA PRO A 28 -3.74 2.18 -11.20
C PRO A 28 -3.33 1.52 -12.52
N LEU A 29 -2.02 1.34 -12.74
CA LEU A 29 -1.48 0.66 -13.93
C LEU A 29 -1.82 -0.84 -13.99
N ALA A 30 -2.14 -1.45 -12.84
CA ALA A 30 -2.52 -2.86 -12.75
C ALA A 30 -4.05 -3.08 -12.82
N GLY A 31 -4.84 -2.01 -12.96
CA GLY A 31 -6.29 -2.06 -13.01
C GLY A 31 -6.97 -1.47 -11.77
N PRO A 32 -8.26 -1.76 -11.55
CA PRO A 32 -9.06 -1.14 -10.48
C PRO A 32 -8.77 -1.72 -9.09
N GLY A 33 -8.03 -2.82 -9.01
CA GLY A 33 -7.73 -3.52 -7.77
C GLY A 33 -6.99 -2.67 -6.75
N TRP A 34 -7.33 -2.87 -5.47
CA TRP A 34 -6.72 -2.13 -4.36
C TRP A 34 -6.51 -2.99 -3.12
N TYR A 35 -5.61 -2.57 -2.26
CA TYR A 35 -5.27 -3.24 -1.00
C TYR A 35 -5.62 -2.33 0.17
N LEU A 36 -6.05 -2.90 1.27
CA LEU A 36 -6.32 -2.18 2.50
C LEU A 36 -5.22 -2.51 3.53
N VAL A 37 -4.55 -1.50 4.07
CA VAL A 37 -3.65 -1.63 5.22
C VAL A 37 -4.38 -1.10 6.45
N ASP A 38 -4.57 -2.00 7.42
CA ASP A 38 -5.45 -1.87 8.58
C ASP A 38 -6.92 -1.61 8.25
N CYS A 39 -7.79 -2.04 9.15
CA CYS A 39 -9.23 -1.97 9.00
C CYS A 39 -9.89 -1.69 10.36
N GLY A 40 -9.61 -0.51 10.92
CA GLY A 40 -10.26 -0.05 12.14
C GLY A 40 -11.79 0.06 12.00
N GLU A 41 -12.48 0.15 13.14
CA GLU A 41 -13.93 0.38 13.16
C GLU A 41 -14.31 1.60 12.28
N GLY A 42 -15.45 1.53 11.58
CA GLY A 42 -15.89 2.61 10.71
C GLY A 42 -15.30 2.59 9.28
N THR A 43 -14.32 1.73 8.99
CA THR A 43 -13.65 1.71 7.67
C THR A 43 -14.62 1.52 6.50
N GLN A 44 -15.62 0.64 6.64
CA GLN A 44 -16.62 0.46 5.58
C GLN A 44 -17.49 1.70 5.34
N GLN A 45 -17.78 2.48 6.39
CA GLN A 45 -18.52 3.74 6.28
C GLN A 45 -17.65 4.83 5.62
N GLN A 46 -16.36 4.87 5.95
CA GLN A 46 -15.41 5.76 5.29
C GLN A 46 -15.30 5.45 3.80
N LEU A 47 -15.31 4.16 3.41
CA LEU A 47 -15.29 3.77 2.00
C LEU A 47 -16.47 4.30 1.18
N LEU A 48 -17.66 4.45 1.78
CA LEU A 48 -18.84 5.02 1.11
C LEU A 48 -18.63 6.46 0.61
N ARG A 49 -17.62 7.15 1.14
CA ARG A 49 -17.25 8.52 0.79
C ARG A 49 -16.11 8.57 -0.24
N THR A 50 -15.77 7.43 -0.83
CA THR A 50 -14.68 7.30 -1.79
C THR A 50 -15.14 6.57 -3.05
N PRO A 51 -14.42 6.69 -4.17
CA PRO A 51 -14.71 5.89 -5.37
C PRO A 51 -14.25 4.42 -5.26
N LEU A 52 -13.70 3.98 -4.11
CA LEU A 52 -13.20 2.62 -3.94
C LEU A 52 -14.36 1.64 -3.75
N ALA A 53 -14.43 0.62 -4.61
CA ALA A 53 -15.44 -0.42 -4.50
C ALA A 53 -14.90 -1.66 -3.75
N LEU A 54 -15.69 -2.18 -2.79
CA LEU A 54 -15.36 -3.42 -2.06
C LEU A 54 -15.26 -4.66 -2.98
N ARG A 55 -15.93 -4.63 -4.14
CA ARG A 55 -15.79 -5.67 -5.17
C ARG A 55 -14.35 -5.76 -5.71
N ASP A 56 -13.63 -4.64 -5.75
CA ASP A 56 -12.28 -4.55 -6.32
C ASP A 56 -11.18 -4.66 -5.24
N LEU A 57 -11.55 -4.86 -3.97
CA LEU A 57 -10.60 -5.06 -2.87
C LEU A 57 -9.84 -6.39 -3.06
N VAL A 58 -8.55 -6.36 -3.36
CA VAL A 58 -7.77 -7.57 -3.62
C VAL A 58 -7.32 -8.25 -2.33
N GLY A 59 -6.93 -7.46 -1.33
CA GLY A 59 -6.51 -8.00 -0.05
C GLY A 59 -6.49 -6.97 1.08
N VAL A 60 -6.53 -7.48 2.31
CA VAL A 60 -6.44 -6.72 3.55
C VAL A 60 -5.18 -7.15 4.30
N CYS A 61 -4.40 -6.19 4.75
CA CYS A 61 -3.16 -6.35 5.49
C CYS A 61 -3.35 -5.75 6.88
N ILE A 62 -3.37 -6.56 7.94
CA ILE A 62 -3.54 -6.10 9.32
C ILE A 62 -2.18 -6.08 10.01
N SER A 63 -1.77 -4.91 10.50
CA SER A 63 -0.46 -4.71 11.12
C SER A 63 -0.36 -5.41 12.47
N HIS A 64 -1.40 -5.32 13.30
CA HIS A 64 -1.44 -5.90 14.64
C HIS A 64 -2.87 -6.05 15.19
N VAL A 65 -2.98 -6.56 16.42
CA VAL A 65 -4.26 -7.01 17.01
C VAL A 65 -5.08 -5.92 17.70
N HIS A 66 -4.61 -4.68 17.80
CA HIS A 66 -5.41 -3.63 18.47
C HIS A 66 -6.67 -3.28 17.68
N GLY A 67 -7.71 -2.90 18.41
CA GLY A 67 -9.05 -2.81 17.85
C GLY A 67 -9.21 -1.69 16.82
N ASP A 68 -8.52 -0.57 16.99
CA ASP A 68 -8.48 0.56 16.07
C ASP A 68 -7.78 0.22 14.73
N HIS A 69 -7.21 -0.97 14.59
CA HIS A 69 -6.63 -1.49 13.34
C HIS A 69 -7.38 -2.68 12.76
N CYS A 70 -8.32 -3.32 13.48
CA CYS A 70 -8.96 -4.54 12.99
C CYS A 70 -10.48 -4.65 13.23
N LEU A 71 -11.09 -3.85 14.11
CA LEU A 71 -12.50 -4.01 14.48
C LEU A 71 -13.50 -3.80 13.32
N GLY A 72 -13.08 -3.10 12.26
CA GLY A 72 -13.90 -2.93 11.05
C GLY A 72 -13.93 -4.16 10.15
N LEU A 73 -13.02 -5.12 10.32
CA LEU A 73 -12.81 -6.24 9.40
C LEU A 73 -14.06 -7.11 9.18
N PRO A 74 -14.79 -7.57 10.22
CA PRO A 74 -15.93 -8.46 10.01
C PRO A 74 -17.06 -7.80 9.22
N GLY A 75 -17.37 -6.54 9.56
CA GLY A 75 -18.39 -5.77 8.85
C GLY A 75 -17.98 -5.49 7.41
N LEU A 76 -16.70 -5.17 7.16
CA LEU A 76 -16.18 -4.96 5.82
C LEU A 76 -16.28 -6.22 4.95
N LEU A 77 -15.91 -7.39 5.48
CA LEU A 77 -15.97 -8.66 4.76
C LEU A 77 -17.43 -9.07 4.45
N ALA A 78 -18.33 -8.94 5.42
CA ALA A 78 -19.75 -9.21 5.23
C ALA A 78 -20.35 -8.28 4.16
N SER A 79 -20.12 -6.97 4.27
CA SER A 79 -20.58 -5.97 3.31
C SER A 79 -20.05 -6.23 1.89
N ALA A 80 -18.78 -6.61 1.74
CA ALA A 80 -18.24 -6.96 0.42
C ALA A 80 -19.01 -8.11 -0.24
N GLY A 81 -19.43 -9.12 0.53
CA GLY A 81 -20.27 -10.22 0.04
C GLY A 81 -21.66 -9.74 -0.40
N MET A 82 -22.29 -8.88 0.40
CA MET A 82 -23.59 -8.29 0.08
C MET A 82 -23.54 -7.39 -1.16
N TYR A 83 -22.40 -6.75 -1.43
CA TYR A 83 -22.13 -5.99 -2.67
C TYR A 83 -21.75 -6.89 -3.87
N GLY A 84 -22.02 -8.19 -3.80
CA GLY A 84 -21.89 -9.11 -4.93
C GLY A 84 -20.45 -9.53 -5.24
N ARG A 85 -19.52 -9.39 -4.28
CA ARG A 85 -18.17 -9.92 -4.45
C ARG A 85 -18.21 -11.45 -4.55
N SER A 86 -17.54 -12.01 -5.56
CA SER A 86 -17.31 -13.45 -5.73
C SER A 86 -15.82 -13.84 -5.75
N GLN A 87 -14.92 -12.88 -5.98
CA GLN A 87 -13.50 -13.16 -6.13
C GLN A 87 -12.82 -13.42 -4.77
N PRO A 88 -11.82 -14.33 -4.71
CA PRO A 88 -11.03 -14.56 -3.51
C PRO A 88 -10.43 -13.26 -2.94
N LEU A 89 -10.34 -13.17 -1.61
CA LEU A 89 -9.72 -12.04 -0.92
C LEU A 89 -8.55 -12.55 -0.08
N ALA A 90 -7.37 -11.95 -0.23
CA ALA A 90 -6.22 -12.26 0.61
C ALA A 90 -6.34 -11.51 1.95
N LEU A 91 -6.22 -12.22 3.07
CA LEU A 91 -6.16 -11.62 4.41
C LEU A 91 -4.79 -11.91 5.01
N VAL A 92 -3.89 -10.94 4.90
CA VAL A 92 -2.57 -10.98 5.54
C VAL A 92 -2.72 -10.43 6.95
N ALA A 93 -2.71 -11.28 7.97
CA ALA A 93 -3.01 -10.85 9.33
C ALA A 93 -2.31 -11.71 10.40
N PRO A 94 -2.20 -11.21 11.65
CA PRO A 94 -1.85 -12.05 12.79
C PRO A 94 -2.87 -13.18 12.99
N LEU A 95 -2.41 -14.36 13.41
CA LEU A 95 -3.28 -15.51 13.68
C LEU A 95 -4.47 -15.19 14.62
N PRO A 96 -4.33 -14.39 15.69
CA PRO A 96 -5.47 -14.02 16.53
C PRO A 96 -6.58 -13.27 15.79
N VAL A 97 -6.25 -12.44 14.80
CA VAL A 97 -7.25 -11.70 13.99
C VAL A 97 -8.04 -12.67 13.12
N TRP A 98 -7.37 -13.67 12.53
CA TRP A 98 -8.04 -14.73 11.78
C TRP A 98 -9.00 -15.55 12.65
N GLN A 99 -8.54 -15.97 13.83
CA GLN A 99 -9.37 -16.71 14.79
C GLN A 99 -10.58 -15.88 15.24
N TRP A 100 -10.38 -14.59 15.50
CA TRP A 100 -11.47 -13.67 15.85
C TRP A 100 -12.48 -13.51 14.71
N TRP A 101 -12.04 -13.41 13.46
CA TRP A 101 -12.92 -13.40 12.29
C TRP A 101 -13.73 -14.70 12.17
N GLN A 102 -13.09 -15.86 12.35
CA GLN A 102 -13.79 -17.16 12.33
C GLN A 102 -14.84 -17.28 13.44
N ALA A 103 -14.50 -16.85 14.66
CA ALA A 103 -15.44 -16.80 15.77
C ALA A 103 -16.61 -15.85 15.46
N THR A 104 -16.34 -14.68 14.89
CA THR A 104 -17.38 -13.72 14.49
C THR A 104 -18.32 -14.34 13.46
N GLN A 105 -17.81 -14.97 12.40
CA GLN A 105 -18.63 -15.69 11.41
C GLN A 105 -19.56 -16.71 12.07
N GLN A 106 -19.05 -17.50 13.01
CA GLN A 106 -19.83 -18.50 13.72
C GLN A 106 -20.91 -17.85 14.59
N CYS A 107 -20.57 -16.80 15.34
CA CYS A 107 -21.50 -16.13 16.25
C CYS A 107 -22.60 -15.35 15.52
N THR A 108 -22.34 -14.84 14.32
CA THR A 108 -23.31 -14.04 13.55
C THR A 108 -24.03 -14.83 12.46
N GLY A 109 -23.65 -16.09 12.22
CA GLY A 109 -24.15 -16.86 11.07
C GLY A 109 -23.77 -16.23 9.73
N THR A 110 -22.66 -15.49 9.66
CA THR A 110 -22.23 -14.84 8.42
C THR A 110 -21.64 -15.88 7.47
N HIS A 111 -22.18 -15.93 6.26
CA HIS A 111 -21.66 -16.74 5.16
C HIS A 111 -21.20 -15.84 4.01
N LEU A 112 -19.93 -15.95 3.62
CA LEU A 112 -19.39 -15.17 2.51
C LEU A 112 -19.58 -15.93 1.18
N PRO A 113 -20.02 -15.26 0.10
CA PRO A 113 -20.12 -15.86 -1.23
C PRO A 113 -18.77 -15.96 -1.96
N TYR A 114 -17.67 -15.66 -1.28
CA TYR A 114 -16.31 -15.66 -1.80
C TYR A 114 -15.34 -16.19 -0.73
N PRO A 115 -14.21 -16.82 -1.14
CA PRO A 115 -13.24 -17.34 -0.18
C PRO A 115 -12.36 -16.22 0.38
N VAL A 116 -12.04 -16.31 1.67
CA VAL A 116 -11.01 -15.50 2.33
C VAL A 116 -9.78 -16.37 2.51
N HIS A 117 -8.69 -16.03 1.83
CA HIS A 117 -7.41 -16.73 1.91
C HIS A 117 -6.56 -16.11 3.00
N PHE A 118 -6.53 -16.76 4.16
CA PHE A 118 -5.69 -16.33 5.27
C PHE A 118 -4.21 -16.59 4.99
N ILE A 119 -3.39 -15.56 5.24
CA ILE A 119 -1.94 -15.60 5.11
C ILE A 119 -1.37 -15.08 6.43
N PRO A 120 -0.69 -15.91 7.25
CA PRO A 120 -0.06 -15.45 8.48
C PRO A 120 0.94 -14.33 8.19
N VAL A 121 0.78 -13.16 8.80
CA VAL A 121 1.63 -11.97 8.52
C VAL A 121 3.12 -12.22 8.76
N GLU A 122 3.45 -13.11 9.71
CA GLU A 122 4.81 -13.54 10.03
C GLU A 122 5.45 -14.35 8.90
N SER A 123 4.66 -15.08 8.10
CA SER A 123 5.17 -15.90 6.99
C SER A 123 5.83 -15.04 5.89
N LEU A 124 5.38 -13.80 5.72
CA LEU A 124 5.92 -12.86 4.74
C LEU A 124 7.34 -12.39 5.07
N ARG A 125 7.83 -12.62 6.29
CA ARG A 125 9.24 -12.33 6.65
C ARG A 125 10.20 -13.28 5.94
N ALA A 126 9.79 -14.52 5.71
CA ALA A 126 10.59 -15.54 5.04
C ALA A 126 10.37 -15.52 3.52
N GLN A 127 9.13 -15.30 3.09
CA GLN A 127 8.75 -15.35 1.68
C GLN A 127 7.81 -14.18 1.34
N PRO A 128 8.29 -13.17 0.60
CA PRO A 128 7.43 -12.11 0.07
C PRO A 128 6.27 -12.69 -0.74
N LEU A 129 5.11 -12.05 -0.65
CA LEU A 129 3.93 -12.41 -1.41
C LEU A 129 3.91 -11.65 -2.74
N ASP A 130 4.03 -12.39 -3.84
CA ASP A 130 3.78 -11.84 -5.17
C ASP A 130 2.26 -11.74 -5.38
N LEU A 131 1.78 -10.50 -5.49
CA LEU A 131 0.37 -10.19 -5.70
C LEU A 131 0.02 -10.30 -7.19
N PRO A 132 -1.27 -10.47 -7.56
CA PRO A 132 -1.67 -10.73 -8.95
C PRO A 132 -1.05 -9.74 -9.94
N SER A 133 -0.32 -10.28 -10.93
CA SER A 133 0.28 -9.49 -12.00
C SER A 133 -0.79 -9.00 -12.95
N ALA A 134 -0.63 -7.80 -13.48
CA ALA A 134 -1.50 -7.27 -14.53
C ALA A 134 -0.68 -6.89 -15.77
N SER A 135 -1.20 -7.27 -16.95
CA SER A 135 -0.77 -6.65 -18.21
C SER A 135 -1.48 -5.31 -18.34
N GLY A 136 -0.70 -4.22 -18.28
CA GLY A 136 -1.17 -2.86 -18.50
C GLY A 136 -1.55 -2.62 -19.96
N GLN A 137 -1.99 -1.39 -20.26
CA GLN A 137 -2.43 -0.98 -21.59
C GLN A 137 -1.37 -1.30 -22.66
N ALA A 138 -1.79 -1.96 -23.75
CA ALA A 138 -1.00 -2.10 -24.95
C ALA A 138 -1.08 -0.80 -25.74
N GLN A 139 0.01 -0.04 -25.78
CA GLN A 139 0.21 1.01 -26.78
C GLN A 139 0.94 0.38 -27.97
N ALA A 140 0.79 0.94 -29.17
CA ALA A 140 1.36 0.35 -30.38
C ALA A 140 2.84 -0.05 -30.15
N HIS A 141 3.11 -1.36 -30.24
CA HIS A 141 4.43 -1.98 -30.06
C HIS A 141 5.04 -1.93 -28.65
N VAL A 142 4.31 -1.54 -27.60
CA VAL A 142 4.77 -1.56 -26.20
C VAL A 142 3.76 -2.28 -25.31
N GLN A 143 4.24 -3.28 -24.57
CA GLN A 143 3.46 -4.01 -23.58
C GLN A 143 4.01 -3.74 -22.19
N THR A 144 3.09 -3.41 -21.28
CA THR A 144 3.41 -3.13 -19.87
C THR A 144 3.05 -4.32 -19.02
N TYR A 145 3.97 -4.78 -18.18
CA TYR A 145 3.72 -5.76 -17.14
C TYR A 145 3.97 -5.14 -15.79
N VAL A 146 3.06 -5.39 -14.86
CA VAL A 146 3.14 -4.86 -13.50
C VAL A 146 3.09 -6.02 -12.52
N GLN A 147 4.13 -6.13 -11.69
CA GLN A 147 4.19 -7.05 -10.57
C GLN A 147 4.25 -6.23 -9.28
N LEU A 148 3.38 -6.54 -8.34
CA LEU A 148 3.42 -5.99 -7.00
C LEU A 148 3.86 -7.09 -6.04
N ARG A 149 4.83 -6.79 -5.18
CA ARG A 149 5.33 -7.69 -4.15
C ARG A 149 5.10 -7.06 -2.78
N LEU A 150 4.56 -7.85 -1.86
CA LEU A 150 4.30 -7.46 -0.48
C LEU A 150 5.28 -8.18 0.45
N SER A 151 5.98 -7.44 1.29
CA SER A 151 6.86 -7.97 2.34
C SER A 151 6.49 -7.39 3.70
N THR A 152 6.84 -8.08 4.80
CA THR A 152 6.56 -7.61 6.17
C THR A 152 7.82 -7.42 6.99
N TYR A 153 7.79 -6.44 7.89
CA TYR A 153 8.90 -6.10 8.79
C TYR A 153 8.39 -5.92 10.21
N ALA A 154 9.10 -6.47 11.19
CA ALA A 154 8.72 -6.34 12.60
C ALA A 154 8.85 -4.88 13.08
N GLN A 155 7.88 -4.43 13.87
CA GLN A 155 7.89 -3.12 14.52
C GLN A 155 8.05 -3.26 16.04
N ARG A 156 8.35 -2.15 16.73
CA ARG A 156 8.39 -2.11 18.20
C ARG A 156 7.09 -1.55 18.73
N HIS A 157 6.21 -2.41 19.22
CA HIS A 157 4.95 -2.01 19.83
C HIS A 157 4.59 -2.91 21.00
N ARG A 158 3.51 -2.59 21.75
CA ARG A 158 3.09 -3.35 22.95
C ARG A 158 2.69 -4.79 22.65
N VAL A 159 2.24 -5.02 21.43
CA VAL A 159 1.92 -6.33 20.87
C VAL A 159 2.76 -6.52 19.60
N PRO A 160 2.94 -7.76 19.10
CA PRO A 160 3.56 -7.98 17.80
C PRO A 160 2.89 -7.12 16.72
N SER A 161 3.71 -6.32 16.02
CA SER A 161 3.27 -5.37 15.01
C SER A 161 4.17 -5.44 13.78
N HIS A 162 3.59 -5.14 12.63
CA HIS A 162 4.17 -5.39 11.31
C HIS A 162 3.95 -4.21 10.36
N ALA A 163 5.05 -3.73 9.77
CA ALA A 163 5.01 -2.82 8.65
C ALA A 163 4.90 -3.62 7.34
N PHE A 164 4.29 -3.02 6.33
CA PHE A 164 4.11 -3.60 5.01
C PHE A 164 4.92 -2.82 3.98
N ARG A 165 5.75 -3.51 3.20
CA ARG A 165 6.46 -2.92 2.06
C ARG A 165 5.80 -3.36 0.76
N PHE A 166 5.38 -2.38 -0.04
CA PHE A 166 4.83 -2.57 -1.36
C PHE A 166 5.91 -2.27 -2.40
N ASP A 167 6.47 -3.31 -3.03
CA ASP A 167 7.46 -3.23 -4.11
C ASP A 167 6.78 -3.39 -5.46
N LEU A 168 6.73 -2.32 -6.24
CA LEU A 168 6.15 -2.26 -7.56
C LEU A 168 7.25 -2.39 -8.62
N HIS A 169 7.20 -3.47 -9.39
CA HIS A 169 8.06 -3.69 -10.56
C HIS A 169 7.25 -3.51 -11.83
N GLN A 170 7.69 -2.61 -12.71
CA GLN A 170 7.12 -2.42 -14.04
C GLN A 170 8.14 -2.86 -15.08
N GLN A 171 7.71 -3.72 -16.01
CA GLN A 171 8.47 -4.04 -17.21
C GLN A 171 7.75 -3.50 -18.44
N LEU A 172 8.46 -2.69 -19.22
CA LEU A 172 8.01 -2.19 -20.52
C LEU A 172 8.76 -2.97 -21.60
N ARG A 173 8.03 -3.75 -22.38
CA ARG A 173 8.58 -4.53 -23.49
C ARG A 173 8.20 -3.88 -24.81
N GLN A 174 9.19 -3.28 -25.46
CA GLN A 174 9.02 -2.55 -26.71
C GLN A 174 9.58 -3.36 -27.88
N ILE A 175 8.74 -3.56 -28.89
CA ILE A 175 9.13 -4.22 -30.14
C ILE A 175 9.87 -3.22 -31.05
N ASP A 176 10.99 -3.65 -31.61
CA ASP A 176 11.67 -3.00 -32.73
C ASP A 176 10.95 -3.33 -34.05
N ALA A 177 9.87 -2.59 -34.29
CA ALA A 177 9.02 -2.79 -35.46
C ALA A 177 9.77 -2.64 -36.80
N PRO A 178 10.68 -1.66 -36.97
CA PRO A 178 11.56 -1.59 -38.14
C PRO A 178 12.42 -2.85 -38.33
N ALA A 179 13.07 -3.35 -37.29
CA ALA A 179 13.92 -4.53 -37.38
C ALA A 179 13.12 -5.79 -37.74
N LEU A 180 11.91 -5.98 -37.19
CA LEU A 180 11.05 -7.11 -37.56
C LEU A 180 10.58 -7.05 -39.02
N ARG A 181 10.23 -5.85 -39.51
CA ARG A 181 9.88 -5.65 -40.91
C ARG A 181 11.08 -5.92 -41.83
N ALA A 182 12.28 -5.50 -41.45
CA ALA A 182 13.51 -5.80 -42.17
C ALA A 182 13.84 -7.31 -42.15
N ALA A 183 13.50 -8.00 -41.06
CA ALA A 183 13.53 -9.46 -40.96
C ALA A 183 12.35 -10.15 -41.68
N GLY A 184 11.54 -9.41 -42.44
CA GLY A 184 10.44 -9.93 -43.24
C GLY A 184 9.27 -10.50 -42.44
N LEU A 185 9.19 -10.24 -41.13
CA LEU A 185 8.07 -10.69 -40.29
C LEU A 185 6.94 -9.64 -40.31
N PRO A 186 5.81 -9.89 -40.98
CA PRO A 186 4.70 -8.94 -41.01
C PRO A 186 4.07 -8.78 -39.61
N PRO A 187 3.46 -7.62 -39.29
CA PRO A 187 2.70 -7.44 -38.06
C PRO A 187 1.63 -8.53 -37.89
N GLY A 188 1.56 -9.14 -36.70
CA GLY A 188 0.62 -10.21 -36.42
C GLY A 188 0.91 -10.92 -35.09
N PRO A 189 0.29 -12.09 -34.82
CA PRO A 189 0.42 -12.81 -33.55
C PRO A 189 1.87 -13.13 -33.15
N ALA A 190 2.73 -13.38 -34.14
CA ALA A 190 4.17 -13.61 -33.95
C ALA A 190 4.89 -12.44 -33.24
N TRP A 191 4.44 -11.20 -33.47
CA TRP A 191 5.00 -10.03 -32.78
C TRP A 191 4.64 -10.06 -31.29
N GLY A 192 3.41 -10.46 -30.96
CA GLY A 192 2.98 -10.64 -29.58
C GLY A 192 3.73 -11.78 -28.87
N GLN A 193 4.03 -12.88 -29.56
CA GLN A 193 4.86 -13.96 -29.02
C GLN A 193 6.28 -13.49 -28.70
N LEU A 194 6.91 -12.78 -29.65
CA LEU A 194 8.22 -12.15 -29.41
C LEU A 194 8.16 -11.19 -28.24
N GLN A 195 7.13 -10.34 -28.15
CA GLN A 195 6.95 -9.39 -27.04
C GLN A 195 6.74 -10.09 -25.69
N ALA A 196 6.06 -11.24 -25.68
CA ALA A 196 5.91 -12.09 -24.51
C ALA A 196 7.21 -12.81 -24.08
N GLY A 197 8.30 -12.67 -24.85
CA GLY A 197 9.59 -13.29 -24.56
C GLY A 197 9.80 -14.64 -25.26
N GLN A 198 8.94 -15.00 -26.20
CA GLN A 198 8.99 -16.28 -26.91
C GLN A 198 9.71 -16.13 -28.24
N ASP A 199 10.62 -17.05 -28.56
CA ASP A 199 11.26 -17.11 -29.88
C ASP A 199 10.27 -17.64 -30.92
N VAL A 200 10.31 -17.09 -32.13
CA VAL A 200 9.35 -17.43 -33.21
C VAL A 200 10.08 -17.94 -34.43
N ARG A 201 9.60 -19.04 -35.02
CA ARG A 201 10.07 -19.50 -36.34
C ARG A 201 9.37 -18.75 -37.46
N HIS A 202 10.14 -18.19 -38.39
CA HIS A 202 9.63 -17.50 -39.58
C HIS A 202 10.57 -17.73 -40.76
N ALA A 203 10.04 -18.09 -41.94
CA ALA A 203 10.84 -18.30 -43.16
C ALA A 203 12.10 -19.19 -42.97
N GLY A 204 11.96 -20.28 -42.20
CA GLY A 204 13.05 -21.24 -41.95
C GLY A 204 14.11 -20.79 -40.92
N ARG A 205 14.00 -19.58 -40.36
CA ARG A 205 14.87 -19.07 -39.28
C ARG A 205 14.12 -18.92 -37.95
N THR A 206 14.85 -19.03 -36.85
CA THR A 206 14.34 -18.64 -35.52
C THR A 206 14.66 -17.17 -35.28
N LEU A 207 13.64 -16.35 -35.10
CA LEU A 207 13.76 -14.96 -34.64
C LEU A 207 13.71 -14.99 -33.10
N ARG A 208 14.78 -14.54 -32.45
CA ARG A 208 14.85 -14.55 -30.98
C ARG A 208 14.21 -13.29 -30.42
N SER A 209 13.39 -13.43 -29.38
CA SER A 209 12.74 -12.27 -28.74
C SER A 209 13.75 -11.20 -28.33
N ALA A 210 14.88 -11.63 -27.76
CA ALA A 210 15.95 -10.75 -27.29
C ALA A 210 16.56 -9.84 -28.37
N ASP A 211 16.48 -10.22 -29.64
CA ASP A 211 17.04 -9.44 -30.76
C ASP A 211 16.09 -8.31 -31.20
N PHE A 212 14.79 -8.44 -30.90
CA PHE A 212 13.73 -7.56 -31.42
C PHE A 212 12.92 -6.87 -30.34
N VAL A 213 13.16 -7.18 -29.06
CA VAL A 213 12.39 -6.63 -27.94
C VAL A 213 13.32 -5.98 -26.93
N ARG A 214 13.17 -4.67 -26.74
CA ARG A 214 13.86 -3.92 -25.69
C ARG A 214 13.01 -3.93 -24.42
N THR A 215 13.59 -4.39 -23.32
CA THR A 215 12.92 -4.40 -22.01
C THR A 215 13.47 -3.29 -21.13
N HIS A 216 12.60 -2.41 -20.64
CA HIS A 216 12.93 -1.40 -19.64
C HIS A 216 12.24 -1.75 -18.33
N THR A 217 12.99 -1.84 -17.24
CA THR A 217 12.45 -2.13 -15.91
C THR A 217 12.46 -0.87 -15.05
N ARG A 218 11.33 -0.55 -14.44
CA ARG A 218 11.22 0.47 -13.39
C ARG A 218 10.83 -0.19 -12.08
N HIS A 219 11.34 0.36 -10.98
CA HIS A 219 11.03 -0.10 -9.63
C HIS A 219 10.57 1.09 -8.80
N LEU A 220 9.60 0.86 -7.93
CA LEU A 220 9.10 1.82 -6.97
C LEU A 220 8.71 1.07 -5.70
N ALA A 221 9.17 1.53 -4.54
CA ALA A 221 8.79 0.93 -3.27
C ALA A 221 8.23 1.98 -2.29
N ALA A 222 7.21 1.58 -1.53
CA ALA A 222 6.65 2.37 -0.45
C ALA A 222 6.43 1.49 0.79
N VAL A 223 6.75 2.03 1.96
CA VAL A 223 6.59 1.35 3.25
C VAL A 223 5.39 1.94 3.97
N MET A 224 4.41 1.10 4.29
CA MET A 224 3.32 1.41 5.20
C MET A 224 3.72 0.89 6.58
N GLY A 225 4.28 1.76 7.40
CA GLY A 225 4.44 1.48 8.82
C GLY A 225 3.07 1.45 9.51
N GLY A 226 2.97 0.71 10.61
CA GLY A 226 1.93 0.86 11.61
C GLY A 226 2.50 1.43 12.91
N ASP A 227 1.82 1.14 14.02
CA ASP A 227 2.20 1.56 15.36
C ASP A 227 3.60 1.09 15.75
N ASN A 228 4.42 2.04 16.23
CA ASN A 228 5.84 1.84 16.42
C ASN A 228 6.45 2.85 17.40
N ALA A 229 7.23 2.36 18.35
CA ALA A 229 8.02 3.16 19.28
C ALA A 229 9.38 3.57 18.71
N ASP A 230 9.86 2.92 17.66
CA ASP A 230 11.21 3.15 17.13
C ASP A 230 11.27 2.96 15.61
N ALA A 231 11.25 4.07 14.87
CA ALA A 231 11.32 4.04 13.40
C ALA A 231 12.60 3.35 12.87
N ARG A 232 13.69 3.30 13.65
CA ARG A 232 14.98 2.72 13.20
C ARG A 232 14.89 1.24 12.87
N VAL A 233 13.95 0.51 13.46
CA VAL A 233 13.75 -0.93 13.12
C VAL A 233 13.29 -1.13 11.68
N LEU A 234 12.78 -0.08 11.03
CA LEU A 234 12.37 -0.10 9.63
C LEU A 234 13.52 0.24 8.66
N HIS A 235 14.76 0.36 9.13
CA HIS A 235 15.90 0.68 8.25
C HIS A 235 15.97 -0.26 7.04
N ALA A 236 15.90 -1.58 7.26
CA ALA A 236 15.90 -2.56 6.19
C ALA A 236 14.68 -2.43 5.25
N ALA A 237 13.50 -2.11 5.81
CA ALA A 237 12.28 -1.90 5.04
C ALA A 237 12.37 -0.65 4.15
N CYS A 238 13.12 0.37 4.57
CA CYS A 238 13.21 1.65 3.87
C CYS A 238 14.34 1.71 2.83
N GLN A 239 15.22 0.70 2.77
CA GLN A 239 16.31 0.65 1.78
C GLN A 239 15.76 0.71 0.34
N GLY A 240 16.10 1.77 -0.39
CA GLY A 240 15.61 2.02 -1.76
C GLY A 240 14.11 2.29 -1.86
N ALA A 241 13.42 2.59 -0.76
CA ALA A 241 12.03 3.03 -0.79
C ALA A 241 11.94 4.51 -1.15
N ALA A 242 10.90 4.90 -1.89
CA ALA A 242 10.62 6.29 -2.25
C ALA A 242 9.71 6.98 -1.22
N LEU A 243 9.01 6.21 -0.38
CA LEU A 243 8.05 6.72 0.58
C LEU A 243 8.01 5.86 1.84
N LEU A 244 7.93 6.54 2.99
CA LEU A 244 7.48 5.98 4.26
C LEU A 244 6.17 6.64 4.68
N VAL A 245 5.14 5.84 4.93
CA VAL A 245 3.98 6.21 5.73
C VAL A 245 4.22 5.70 7.14
N HIS A 246 4.13 6.55 8.16
CA HIS A 246 4.44 6.15 9.54
C HIS A 246 3.53 6.84 10.54
N GLU A 247 3.29 6.18 11.68
CA GLU A 247 2.59 6.80 12.80
C GLU A 247 3.38 8.00 13.35
N SER A 248 2.64 8.99 13.84
CA SER A 248 3.18 10.12 14.59
C SER A 248 2.18 10.50 15.66
N THR A 249 1.97 9.56 16.59
CA THR A 249 0.95 9.70 17.62
C THR A 249 1.14 10.96 18.45
N TYR A 250 2.40 11.38 18.67
CA TYR A 250 2.75 12.48 19.56
C TYR A 250 3.65 13.53 18.91
N SER A 251 3.58 14.76 19.44
CA SER A 251 4.71 15.70 19.39
C SER A 251 5.77 15.29 20.41
N ARG A 252 7.01 15.81 20.31
CA ARG A 252 8.06 15.53 21.31
C ARG A 252 7.57 15.86 22.72
N ALA A 253 7.09 17.09 22.92
CA ALA A 253 6.63 17.53 24.23
C ALA A 253 5.45 16.71 24.77
N ALA A 254 4.60 16.18 23.90
CA ALA A 254 3.52 15.28 24.31
C ALA A 254 4.08 13.92 24.74
N LEU A 255 5.01 13.35 23.97
CA LEU A 255 5.65 12.07 24.29
C LEU A 255 6.41 12.13 25.61
N ASP A 256 7.16 13.21 25.86
CA ASP A 256 7.89 13.41 27.11
C ASP A 256 6.96 13.45 28.33
N LYS A 257 5.73 13.93 28.16
CA LYS A 257 4.71 13.97 29.22
C LYS A 257 4.02 12.63 29.45
N VAL A 258 3.68 11.89 28.39
CA VAL A 258 2.95 10.60 28.51
C VAL A 258 3.87 9.42 28.81
N GLY A 259 5.16 9.56 28.47
CA GLY A 259 6.18 8.53 28.65
C GLY A 259 6.11 7.39 27.61
N PRO A 260 7.06 6.45 27.66
CA PRO A 260 7.24 5.43 26.62
C PRO A 260 6.26 4.24 26.72
N ALA A 261 5.41 4.19 27.74
CA ALA A 261 4.57 3.02 28.05
C ALA A 261 3.58 2.66 26.92
N TYR A 262 3.14 3.64 26.14
CA TYR A 262 2.23 3.41 25.01
C TYR A 262 2.94 2.91 23.74
N MET A 263 4.27 2.98 23.70
CA MET A 263 5.11 2.48 22.59
C MET A 263 4.73 3.06 21.21
N HIS A 264 4.67 4.40 21.14
CA HIS A 264 4.43 5.18 19.92
C HIS A 264 5.56 6.19 19.65
N SER A 265 5.55 6.80 18.48
CA SER A 265 6.60 7.71 18.01
C SER A 265 6.24 9.20 18.13
N ALA A 266 7.28 10.03 18.24
CA ALA A 266 7.18 11.48 18.07
C ALA A 266 7.49 11.90 16.62
N ALA A 267 6.82 12.94 16.12
CA ALA A 267 7.00 13.45 14.75
C ALA A 267 8.47 13.71 14.39
N HIS A 268 9.20 14.38 15.29
CA HIS A 268 10.63 14.65 15.12
C HIS A 268 11.47 13.37 14.93
N ASP A 269 11.22 12.31 15.71
CA ASP A 269 12.00 11.07 15.63
C ASP A 269 11.82 10.36 14.29
N VAL A 270 10.58 10.33 13.81
CA VAL A 270 10.25 9.73 12.52
C VAL A 270 10.88 10.53 11.39
N ALA A 271 10.82 11.87 11.46
CA ALA A 271 11.44 12.75 10.49
C ALA A 271 12.96 12.60 10.45
N ALA A 272 13.62 12.58 11.62
CA ALA A 272 15.06 12.36 11.73
C ALA A 272 15.47 10.99 11.17
N PHE A 273 14.69 9.94 11.45
CA PHE A 273 14.90 8.63 10.84
C PHE A 273 14.78 8.70 9.31
N ALA A 274 13.71 9.31 8.79
CA ALA A 274 13.48 9.41 7.35
C ALA A 274 14.61 10.16 6.63
N GLN A 275 15.11 11.24 7.24
CA GLN A 275 16.29 11.97 6.77
C GLN A 275 17.53 11.08 6.73
N SER A 276 17.81 10.34 7.81
CA SER A 276 18.96 9.44 7.90
C SER A 276 18.89 8.26 6.93
N ALA A 277 17.68 7.82 6.60
CA ALA A 277 17.41 6.74 5.64
C ALA A 277 17.42 7.22 4.18
N GLY A 278 17.56 8.54 3.93
CA GLY A 278 17.56 9.11 2.58
C GLY A 278 16.22 8.97 1.87
N LEU A 279 15.10 8.95 2.61
CA LEU A 279 13.77 8.80 2.03
C LEU A 279 13.37 10.08 1.27
N PRO A 280 12.88 9.98 0.02
CA PRO A 280 12.36 11.14 -0.73
C PRO A 280 11.03 11.68 -0.18
N GLY A 281 10.17 10.79 0.32
CA GLY A 281 8.82 11.11 0.78
C GLY A 281 8.51 10.56 2.18
N LEU A 282 7.82 11.36 2.99
CA LEU A 282 7.31 11.00 4.31
C LEU A 282 5.83 11.43 4.43
N ILE A 283 4.96 10.51 4.85
CA ILE A 283 3.59 10.85 5.25
C ILE A 283 3.37 10.38 6.68
N LEU A 284 2.96 11.29 7.56
CA LEU A 284 2.62 10.98 8.94
C LEU A 284 1.12 10.77 9.09
N THR A 285 0.72 9.80 9.92
CA THR A 285 -0.66 9.46 10.23
C THR A 285 -0.80 9.03 11.70
N HIS A 286 -1.95 8.47 12.07
CA HIS A 286 -2.20 7.89 13.39
C HIS A 286 -1.96 8.89 14.53
N PHE A 287 -2.62 10.04 14.44
CA PHE A 287 -2.43 11.13 15.38
C PHE A 287 -3.26 10.92 16.63
N SER A 288 -2.70 11.23 17.80
CA SER A 288 -3.50 11.32 19.03
C SER A 288 -4.65 12.32 18.86
N ALA A 289 -5.82 12.03 19.43
CA ALA A 289 -6.98 12.94 19.47
C ALA A 289 -6.64 14.34 20.06
N ARG A 290 -5.51 14.43 20.78
CA ARG A 290 -4.92 15.66 21.32
C ARG A 290 -4.40 16.62 20.25
N HIS A 291 -4.17 16.15 19.02
CA HIS A 291 -3.59 16.90 17.91
C HIS A 291 -4.63 17.12 16.80
N HIS A 292 -5.84 17.57 17.12
CA HIS A 292 -6.90 17.74 16.12
C HIS A 292 -6.98 19.16 15.54
N SER A 293 -6.51 20.18 16.26
CA SER A 293 -6.58 21.56 15.76
C SER A 293 -5.48 21.83 14.73
N ASP A 294 -5.73 22.76 13.80
CA ASP A 294 -4.72 23.18 12.81
C ASP A 294 -3.44 23.69 13.49
N ALA A 295 -3.57 24.39 14.62
CA ALA A 295 -2.42 24.84 15.40
C ALA A 295 -1.56 23.67 15.92
N GLN A 296 -2.20 22.61 16.42
CA GLN A 296 -1.48 21.43 16.92
C GLN A 296 -0.84 20.63 15.80
N GLN A 297 -1.51 20.51 14.67
CA GLN A 297 -0.96 19.87 13.47
C GLN A 297 0.20 20.69 12.89
N ALA A 298 0.13 22.03 12.93
CA ALA A 298 1.23 22.90 12.52
C ALA A 298 2.48 22.68 13.39
N LEU A 299 2.33 22.48 14.70
CA LEU A 299 3.45 22.13 15.59
C LEU A 299 4.11 20.80 15.20
N LEU A 300 3.32 19.76 14.87
CA LEU A 300 3.88 18.50 14.37
C LEU A 300 4.66 18.72 13.06
N MET A 301 4.13 19.51 12.14
CA MET A 301 4.83 19.81 10.89
C MET A 301 6.13 20.60 11.12
N GLN A 302 6.16 21.52 12.08
CA GLN A 302 7.39 22.23 12.46
C GLN A 302 8.46 21.26 12.98
N GLU A 303 8.08 20.29 13.82
CA GLU A 303 9.00 19.24 14.28
C GLU A 303 9.56 18.41 13.12
N VAL A 304 8.73 18.10 12.12
CA VAL A 304 9.16 17.39 10.92
C VAL A 304 10.15 18.21 10.11
N GLN A 305 9.81 19.46 9.81
CA GLN A 305 10.63 20.37 9.00
C GLN A 305 11.98 20.69 9.66
N ALA A 306 12.08 20.63 10.98
CA ALA A 306 13.33 20.80 11.70
C ALA A 306 14.31 19.63 11.50
N ALA A 307 13.82 18.42 11.19
CA ALA A 307 14.62 17.20 11.12
C ALA A 307 14.66 16.54 9.73
N TYR A 308 13.84 16.98 8.78
CA TYR A 308 13.68 16.35 7.47
C TYR A 308 13.50 17.38 6.35
N GLN A 309 14.23 17.20 5.25
CA GLN A 309 14.26 18.13 4.11
C GLN A 309 13.48 17.63 2.87
N GLY A 310 13.01 16.38 2.88
CA GLY A 310 12.26 15.81 1.75
C GLY A 310 10.78 16.21 1.74
N ALA A 311 10.01 15.62 0.84
CA ALA A 311 8.57 15.89 0.75
C ALA A 311 7.85 15.28 1.96
N ALA A 312 7.20 16.11 2.78
CA ALA A 312 6.51 15.69 4.00
C ALA A 312 5.04 16.13 4.02
N PHE A 313 4.16 15.23 4.50
CA PHE A 313 2.73 15.51 4.67
C PHE A 313 2.20 14.95 5.99
N LEU A 314 1.25 15.66 6.60
CA LEU A 314 0.41 15.13 7.67
C LEU A 314 -0.91 14.70 7.04
N ALA A 315 -1.19 13.40 7.02
CA ALA A 315 -2.37 12.86 6.38
C ALA A 315 -3.66 13.35 7.08
N ARG A 316 -4.71 13.54 6.30
CA ARG A 316 -6.09 13.69 6.77
C ARG A 316 -6.93 12.57 6.19
N ASP A 317 -8.05 12.28 6.84
CA ASP A 317 -9.04 11.39 6.24
C ASP A 317 -9.42 11.95 4.85
N PHE A 318 -9.49 11.04 3.88
CA PHE A 318 -9.72 11.26 2.45
C PHE A 318 -8.64 11.99 1.69
N ASP A 319 -7.49 12.31 2.31
CA ASP A 319 -6.34 12.73 1.53
C ASP A 319 -5.94 11.60 0.57
N VAL A 320 -5.70 12.00 -0.69
CA VAL A 320 -5.22 11.11 -1.73
C VAL A 320 -3.82 11.54 -2.15
N PHE A 321 -2.89 10.62 -2.18
CA PHE A 321 -1.52 10.85 -2.63
C PHE A 321 -1.18 9.97 -3.83
N THR A 322 -0.34 10.49 -4.72
CA THR A 322 0.30 9.72 -5.78
C THR A 322 1.81 9.69 -5.58
N LEU A 323 2.39 8.54 -5.88
CA LEU A 323 3.82 8.32 -5.89
C LEU A 323 4.19 7.71 -7.25
N ASP A 324 4.95 8.44 -8.05
CA ASP A 324 5.41 7.95 -9.36
C ASP A 324 6.75 7.22 -9.27
N PHE A 325 7.16 6.65 -10.40
CA PHE A 325 8.41 5.88 -10.51
C PHE A 325 9.67 6.76 -10.47
N ASP A 326 9.52 8.09 -10.47
CA ASP A 326 10.62 9.03 -10.28
C ASP A 326 10.74 9.46 -8.80
N GLY A 327 9.92 8.86 -7.93
CA GLY A 327 9.89 9.12 -6.50
C GLY A 327 9.13 10.40 -6.12
N ALA A 328 8.44 11.04 -7.06
CA ALA A 328 7.72 12.27 -6.76
C ALA A 328 6.41 11.96 -6.02
N LEU A 329 6.35 12.43 -4.78
CA LEU A 329 5.16 12.35 -3.93
C LEU A 329 4.29 13.60 -4.09
N ARG A 330 3.01 13.44 -4.42
CA ARG A 330 2.08 14.56 -4.61
C ARG A 330 0.75 14.27 -3.92
N ARG A 331 0.18 15.26 -3.24
CA ARG A 331 -1.22 15.22 -2.78
C ARG A 331 -2.13 15.63 -3.94
N ILE A 332 -3.11 14.80 -4.26
CA ILE A 332 -4.18 15.18 -5.19
C ILE A 332 -5.14 16.10 -4.43
N PRO A 333 -5.45 17.30 -4.96
CA PRO A 333 -6.49 18.14 -4.38
C PRO A 333 -7.81 17.36 -4.33
N SER A 334 -8.50 17.38 -3.19
CA SER A 334 -9.86 16.84 -3.12
C SER A 334 -10.73 17.65 -4.07
N GLU A 335 -11.27 17.03 -5.12
CA GLU A 335 -12.44 17.59 -5.80
C GLU A 335 -13.53 17.66 -4.75
N GLY A 336 -13.97 18.88 -4.40
CA GLY A 336 -14.85 19.10 -3.26
C GLY A 336 -16.12 18.28 -3.38
N HIS A 337 -16.18 17.16 -2.67
CA HIS A 337 -17.42 16.44 -2.42
C HIS A 337 -17.83 16.82 -1.00
N ALA A 338 -18.62 17.90 -0.95
CA ALA A 338 -19.41 18.31 0.19
C ALA A 338 -20.42 17.22 0.56
#